data_AF-A0A914VAV4-F1
#
_entry.id   AF-A0A914VAV4-F1
#
_cell.length_a   1.000
_cell.length_b   1.000
_cell.length_c   1.000
_cell.angle_alpha   90.00
_cell.angle_beta   90.00
_cell.angle_gamma   90.00
#
_symmetry.space_group_name_H-M   'P 1'
#
loop_
_entity.id
_entity.type
_entity.pdbx_description
1 polymer ?
#
loop_
_entity_poly.entity_id
_entity_poly.type
_entity_poly.pdbx_seq_one_letter_code
_entity_poly.pdbx_strand_id
1 'polypeptide(L)'
;MKIDVTQDVLLRNPSEAPQLAHQGKETQAFRVYTTDYDKNDKIQKRVHEHYIAQHTFQTVEFVKSMHEKWLKFDHAEMEILPCLRILNSFVDESDPDVDVPNIVHAYQTAERIRE
;
A
#
# COMPACT_ATOMS: atom_id res chain seq x y z
N MET A 1 11.47 14.93 9.04
CA MET A 1 10.15 15.08 8.40
C MET A 1 9.12 15.09 9.51
N LYS A 2 8.49 16.23 9.80
CA LYS A 2 7.41 16.26 10.80
C LYS A 2 6.16 15.73 10.09
N ILE A 3 5.77 14.50 10.40
CA ILE A 3 4.52 13.93 9.91
C ILE A 3 3.43 14.58 10.78
N ASP A 4 2.67 15.47 10.17
CA ASP A 4 1.53 16.11 10.84
C ASP A 4 0.39 15.10 10.95
N VAL A 5 0.24 14.52 12.14
CA VAL A 5 -0.81 13.55 12.48
C VAL A 5 -2.18 14.19 12.75
N THR A 6 -2.32 15.51 12.57
CA THR A 6 -3.61 16.20 12.83
C THR A 6 -4.57 16.20 11.64
N GLN A 7 -4.14 15.74 10.47
CA GLN A 7 -5.01 15.57 9.31
C GLN A 7 -5.71 14.20 9.37
N ASP A 8 -6.69 14.07 10.27
CA ASP A 8 -7.65 12.97 10.21
C ASP A 8 -8.51 13.17 8.96
N VAL A 9 -8.10 12.55 7.85
CA VAL A 9 -9.02 12.26 6.75
C VAL A 9 -10.09 11.36 7.36
N LEU A 10 -11.33 11.87 7.46
CA LEU A 10 -12.52 11.16 7.96
C LEU A 10 -12.82 9.94 7.08
N LEU A 11 -12.01 8.89 7.18
CA LEU A 11 -12.35 7.57 6.70
C LEU A 11 -13.36 6.97 7.68
N ARG A 12 -14.47 6.45 7.14
CA ARG A 12 -15.38 5.57 7.88
C ARG A 12 -14.56 4.45 8.55
N ASN A 13 -15.08 3.91 9.66
CA ASN A 13 -14.44 2.81 10.38
C ASN A 13 -13.93 1.74 9.39
N PRO A 14 -12.60 1.56 9.22
CA PRO A 14 -12.05 0.67 8.21
C PRO A 14 -12.36 -0.80 8.49
N SER A 15 -12.71 -1.16 9.73
CA SER A 15 -13.23 -2.49 10.09
C SER A 15 -14.63 -2.74 9.54
N GLU A 16 -15.43 -1.68 9.35
CA GLU A 16 -16.74 -1.73 8.71
C GLU A 16 -16.67 -1.50 7.19
N ALA A 17 -15.47 -1.31 6.64
CA ALA A 17 -15.29 -1.20 5.20
C ALA A 17 -15.83 -2.49 4.56
N PRO A 18 -16.76 -2.37 3.61
CA PRO A 18 -17.35 -3.56 3.02
C PRO A 18 -16.26 -4.49 2.46
N GLN A 19 -16.38 -5.79 2.66
CA GLN A 19 -15.51 -6.82 2.06
C GLN A 19 -15.69 -6.92 0.52
N LEU A 20 -16.12 -5.83 -0.14
CA LEU A 20 -16.62 -5.80 -1.51
C LEU A 20 -15.53 -6.00 -2.56
N ALA A 21 -14.27 -5.72 -2.26
CA ALA A 21 -13.22 -5.67 -3.29
C ALA A 21 -13.01 -7.01 -4.05
N HIS A 22 -13.43 -8.12 -3.45
CA HIS A 22 -13.08 -9.47 -3.92
C HIS A 22 -14.23 -10.48 -3.92
N GLN A 23 -15.44 -10.10 -3.50
CA GLN A 23 -16.58 -11.02 -3.52
C GLN A 23 -16.96 -11.35 -4.98
N GLY A 24 -16.77 -12.61 -5.37
CA GLY A 24 -17.10 -13.10 -6.71
C GLY A 24 -16.01 -12.95 -7.77
N LYS A 25 -14.80 -12.48 -7.41
CA LYS A 25 -13.65 -12.56 -8.33
C LYS A 25 -13.16 -14.01 -8.42
N GLU A 26 -12.98 -14.51 -9.63
CA GLU A 26 -12.28 -15.78 -9.84
C GLU A 26 -10.80 -15.64 -9.48
N THR A 27 -10.16 -16.73 -9.03
CA THR A 27 -8.74 -16.73 -8.64
C THR A 27 -7.81 -16.20 -9.74
N GLN A 28 -8.18 -16.38 -11.01
CA GLN A 28 -7.41 -15.91 -12.17
C GLN A 28 -7.47 -14.39 -12.37
N ALA A 29 -8.44 -13.72 -11.74
CA ALA A 29 -8.64 -12.27 -11.83
C ALA A 29 -7.83 -11.49 -10.78
N PHE A 30 -6.99 -12.16 -10.00
CA PHE A 30 -6.09 -11.55 -9.03
C PHE A 30 -4.66 -11.49 -9.56
N ARG A 31 -3.92 -10.45 -9.18
CA ARG A 31 -2.49 -10.30 -9.48
C ARG A 31 -2.17 -10.42 -10.96
N VAL A 32 -2.98 -9.79 -11.80
CA VAL A 32 -2.76 -9.74 -13.23
C VAL A 32 -1.69 -8.69 -13.55
N TYR A 33 -0.55 -9.15 -14.08
CA TYR A 33 0.52 -8.31 -14.58
C TYR A 33 0.74 -8.63 -16.06
N THR A 34 0.63 -7.63 -16.93
CA THR A 34 0.86 -7.78 -18.36
C THR A 34 1.67 -6.61 -18.89
N THR A 35 2.48 -6.82 -19.93
CA THR A 35 3.14 -5.74 -20.67
C THR A 35 2.21 -5.10 -21.71
N ASP A 36 1.18 -5.84 -22.11
CA ASP A 36 0.22 -5.46 -23.15
C ASP A 36 -1.11 -5.02 -22.52
N TYR A 37 -1.03 -4.20 -21.47
CA TYR A 37 -2.21 -3.61 -20.84
C TYR A 37 -2.78 -2.47 -21.68
N ASP A 38 -4.07 -2.18 -21.52
CA ASP A 38 -4.68 -0.97 -22.09
C ASP A 38 -3.99 0.26 -21.47
N LYS A 39 -3.39 1.11 -22.30
CA LYS A 39 -2.70 2.33 -21.85
C LYS A 39 -3.62 3.32 -21.10
N ASN A 40 -4.94 3.16 -21.21
CA ASN A 40 -5.93 3.92 -20.46
C ASN A 40 -6.22 3.34 -19.07
N ASP A 41 -5.81 2.09 -18.79
CA ASP A 41 -5.85 1.49 -17.46
C ASP A 41 -4.78 2.14 -16.58
N LYS A 42 -5.24 3.02 -15.70
CA LYS A 42 -4.38 3.79 -14.79
C LYS A 42 -3.69 2.90 -13.76
N ILE A 43 -4.34 1.82 -13.30
CA ILE A 43 -3.79 0.94 -12.28
C ILE A 43 -2.65 0.12 -12.89
N GLN A 44 -2.88 -0.52 -14.04
CA GLN A 44 -1.83 -1.29 -14.72
C GLN A 44 -0.65 -0.41 -15.13
N LYS A 45 -0.91 0.82 -15.59
CA LYS A 45 0.15 1.79 -15.89
C LYS A 45 0.99 2.14 -14.65
N ARG A 46 0.34 2.49 -13.54
CA ARG A 46 0.99 2.82 -12.26
C ARG A 46 1.87 1.67 -11.79
N VAL A 47 1.33 0.46 -11.76
CA VAL A 47 2.04 -0.76 -11.33
C VAL A 47 3.25 -1.02 -12.23
N HIS A 48 3.08 -0.89 -13.55
CA HIS A 48 4.17 -1.06 -14.51
C HIS A 48 5.29 -0.04 -14.28
N GLU A 49 4.97 1.24 -14.19
CA GLU A 49 5.93 2.32 -13.95
C GLU A 49 6.65 2.13 -12.61
N HIS A 50 5.92 1.72 -11.57
CA HIS A 50 6.48 1.39 -10.26
C HIS A 50 7.56 0.31 -10.36
N TYR A 51 7.26 -0.83 -11.00
CA TYR A 51 8.23 -1.92 -11.11
C TYR A 51 9.42 -1.59 -12.02
N ILE A 52 9.22 -0.81 -13.09
CA ILE A 52 10.33 -0.33 -13.93
C ILE A 52 11.29 0.54 -13.10
N ALA A 53 10.75 1.50 -12.33
CA ALA A 53 11.55 2.34 -11.46
C ALA A 53 12.27 1.51 -10.39
N GLN A 54 11.55 0.59 -9.74
CA GLN A 54 12.12 -0.31 -8.74
C GLN A 54 13.30 -1.11 -9.32
N HIS A 55 13.12 -1.78 -10.46
CA HIS A 55 14.18 -2.60 -11.05
C HIS A 55 15.37 -1.78 -11.58
N THR A 56 15.14 -0.51 -11.93
CA THR A 56 16.19 0.38 -12.43
C THR A 56 17.04 0.96 -11.29
N PHE A 57 16.42 1.31 -10.16
CA PHE A 57 17.08 2.10 -9.11
C PHE A 57 17.43 1.30 -7.84
N GLN A 58 16.89 0.09 -7.65
CA GLN A 58 17.24 -0.77 -6.52
C GLN A 58 18.62 -1.41 -6.70
N THR A 59 19.68 -0.66 -6.37
CA THR A 59 21.06 -1.14 -6.40
C THR A 59 21.56 -1.55 -5.01
N VAL A 60 22.67 -2.30 -4.94
CA VAL A 60 23.31 -2.66 -3.66
C VAL A 60 23.69 -1.41 -2.85
N GLU A 61 24.16 -0.37 -3.52
CA GLU A 61 24.50 0.91 -2.89
C GLU A 61 23.25 1.59 -2.31
N PHE A 62 22.16 1.64 -3.09
CA PHE A 62 20.90 2.21 -2.63
C PHE A 62 20.37 1.47 -1.40
N VAL A 63 20.33 0.14 -1.42
CA VAL A 63 19.84 -0.68 -0.29
C VAL A 63 20.70 -0.47 0.96
N LYS A 64 22.03 -0.42 0.83
CA LYS A 64 22.92 -0.10 1.96
C LYS A 64 22.62 1.28 2.56
N SER A 65 22.43 2.29 1.71
CA SER A 65 22.08 3.64 2.16
C SER A 65 20.72 3.70 2.87
N MET A 66 19.73 2.92 2.41
CA MET A 66 18.42 2.82 3.06
C MET A 66 18.51 2.12 4.42
N HIS A 67 19.35 1.09 4.56
CA HIS A 67 19.61 0.46 5.85
C HIS A 67 20.23 1.45 6.85
N GLU A 68 21.28 2.17 6.44
CA GLU A 68 21.92 3.18 7.28
C GLU A 68 20.97 4.31 7.70
N LYS A 69 20.02 4.64 6.83
CA LYS A 69 18.98 5.63 7.09
C LYS A 69 17.94 5.09 8.08
N TRP A 70 17.21 4.03 7.73
CA TRP A 70 15.97 3.66 8.42
C TRP A 70 16.17 2.77 9.66
N LEU A 71 17.27 2.03 9.78
CA LEU A 71 17.51 1.12 10.91
C LEU A 71 17.96 1.82 12.21
N LYS A 72 18.00 3.16 12.21
CA LYS A 72 18.24 3.95 13.42
C LYS A 72 16.98 4.12 14.28
N PHE A 73 15.79 3.91 13.71
CA PHE A 73 14.49 4.05 14.38
C PHE A 73 14.26 5.41 15.08
N ASP A 74 14.93 6.46 14.60
CA ASP A 74 14.90 7.83 15.13
C ASP A 74 14.00 8.76 14.30
N HIS A 75 13.13 8.18 13.44
CA HIS A 75 12.35 8.92 12.45
C HIS A 75 10.99 9.39 13.00
N ALA A 76 10.43 8.63 13.94
CA ALA A 76 9.20 8.96 14.65
C ALA A 76 9.03 8.03 15.87
N GLU A 77 8.32 8.51 16.88
CA GLU A 77 7.85 7.72 18.02
C GLU A 77 6.33 7.79 18.07
N MET A 78 5.67 6.63 18.01
CA MET A 78 4.21 6.55 17.98
C MET A 78 3.72 5.17 18.41
N GLU A 79 2.50 5.11 18.96
CA GLU A 79 1.79 3.85 19.18
C GLU A 79 1.31 3.24 17.83
N ILE A 80 0.97 1.95 17.86
CA ILE A 80 0.56 1.19 16.67
C ILE A 80 -0.68 1.78 15.97
N LEU A 81 -1.72 2.16 16.72
CA LEU A 81 -2.95 2.70 16.12
C LEU A 81 -2.74 4.06 15.41
N PRO A 82 -2.03 5.05 16.01
CA PRO A 82 -1.59 6.24 15.29
C PRO A 82 -0.77 5.93 14.03
N CYS A 83 0.15 4.94 14.08
CA CYS A 83 0.92 4.52 12.91
C CYS A 83 0.02 4.00 11.78
N LEU A 84 -0.95 3.15 12.11
CA LEU A 84 -1.92 2.65 11.14
C LEU A 84 -2.76 3.77 10.51
N ARG A 85 -3.08 4.83 11.25
CA ARG A 85 -3.82 5.98 10.71
C ARG A 85 -3.03 6.75 9.65
N ILE A 86 -1.70 6.71 9.64
CA ILE A 86 -0.90 7.30 8.55
C ILE A 86 -1.21 6.61 7.22
N LEU A 87 -1.63 5.34 7.25
CA LEU A 87 -2.01 4.59 6.06
C LEU A 87 -3.38 5.01 5.48
N ASN A 88 -4.11 5.93 6.12
CA ASN A 88 -5.32 6.56 5.57
C ASN A 88 -5.01 7.35 4.28
N SER A 89 -3.82 7.93 4.18
CA SER A 89 -3.39 8.76 3.04
C SER A 89 -2.42 8.04 2.11
N PHE A 90 -2.25 6.72 2.25
CA PHE A 90 -1.32 5.93 1.46
C PHE A 90 -2.06 4.87 0.66
N VAL A 91 -1.88 4.89 -0.66
CA VAL A 91 -2.35 3.85 -1.60
C VAL A 91 -1.11 3.13 -2.12
N ASP A 92 -1.13 1.79 -2.13
CA ASP A 92 -0.01 1.01 -2.64
C ASP A 92 0.02 1.06 -4.17
N GLU A 93 1.08 1.66 -4.72
CA GLU A 93 1.21 1.83 -6.17
C GLU A 93 1.56 0.52 -6.89
N SER A 94 2.09 -0.47 -6.17
CA SER A 94 2.54 -1.75 -6.69
C SER A 94 1.43 -2.79 -6.82
N ASP A 95 0.32 -2.60 -6.10
CA ASP A 95 -0.80 -3.54 -6.09
C ASP A 95 -1.73 -3.31 -7.31
N PRO A 96 -1.91 -4.33 -8.17
CA PRO A 96 -2.85 -4.25 -9.31
C PRO A 96 -4.30 -4.51 -8.92
N ASP A 97 -4.56 -5.08 -7.75
CA ASP A 97 -5.89 -5.54 -7.34
C ASP A 97 -6.66 -4.46 -6.59
N VAL A 98 -5.98 -3.40 -6.13
CA VAL A 98 -6.58 -2.43 -5.22
C VAL A 98 -6.12 -0.97 -5.42
N ASP A 99 -7.07 -0.07 -5.18
CA ASP A 99 -6.90 1.39 -5.25
C ASP A 99 -7.59 2.09 -4.06
N VAL A 100 -7.51 1.49 -2.86
CA VAL A 100 -8.01 2.06 -1.62
C VAL A 100 -6.88 2.34 -0.63
N PRO A 101 -7.09 3.20 0.38
CA PRO A 101 -6.11 3.41 1.43
C PRO A 101 -5.64 2.11 2.10
N ASN A 102 -4.34 1.97 2.31
CA ASN A 102 -3.71 0.74 2.78
C ASN A 102 -4.14 0.33 4.21
N ILE A 103 -4.68 1.27 4.99
CA ILE A 103 -5.33 0.95 6.25
C ILE A 103 -6.47 -0.07 6.09
N VAL A 104 -7.24 0.00 4.99
CA VAL A 104 -8.37 -0.90 4.74
C VAL A 104 -7.85 -2.33 4.56
N HIS A 105 -6.72 -2.50 3.86
CA HIS A 105 -6.04 -3.79 3.72
C HIS A 105 -5.57 -4.36 5.05
N ALA A 106 -5.02 -3.51 5.92
CA ALA A 106 -4.58 -3.93 7.24
C ALA A 106 -5.75 -4.53 8.06
N TYR A 107 -6.90 -3.86 8.10
CA TYR A 107 -8.08 -4.38 8.82
C TYR A 107 -8.71 -5.60 8.15
N GLN A 108 -8.85 -5.61 6.81
CA GLN A 108 -9.38 -6.79 6.10
C GLN A 108 -8.52 -8.04 6.32
N THR A 109 -7.19 -7.88 6.37
CA THR A 109 -6.26 -8.98 6.64
C THR A 109 -6.39 -9.45 8.09
N ALA A 110 -6.45 -8.52 9.05
CA ALA A 110 -6.62 -8.84 10.45
C ALA A 110 -7.94 -9.59 10.73
N GLU A 111 -9.06 -9.12 10.17
CA GLU A 111 -10.37 -9.77 10.36
C GLU A 111 -10.41 -11.18 9.75
N ARG A 112 -9.83 -11.39 8.56
CA ARG A 112 -9.74 -12.73 7.96
C ARG A 112 -8.86 -13.71 8.74
N ILE A 113 -7.83 -13.22 9.43
CA ILE A 113 -6.97 -14.06 10.28
C ILE A 113 -7.66 -14.37 11.62
N ARG A 114 -8.53 -13.46 12.09
CA ARG A 114 -9.27 -13.62 13.34
C ARG A 114 -10.35 -14.70 13.24
N GLU A 115 -10.97 -14.86 12.07
CA GLU A 115 -11.96 -15.91 11.75
C GLU A 115 -11.35 -17.32 11.76
#